data_AF-A0A1V3IU61-F1
#
_entry.id   AF-A0A1V3IU61-F1
#
_cell.length_a   1.000
_cell.length_b   1.000
_cell.length_c   1.000
_cell.angle_alpha   90.00
_cell.angle_beta   90.00
_cell.angle_gamma   90.00
#
_symmetry.space_group_name_H-M   'P 1'
#
loop_
_entity.id
_entity.type
_entity.pdbx_description
1 polymer ?
#
loop_
_entity_poly.entity_id
_entity_poly.type
_entity_poly.pdbx_seq_one_letter_code
_entity_poly.pdbx_strand_id
1 'polypeptide(L)'
;MVSQQNVIEAFYRLYQAYHHRHFTKTLNFTQKTEQELLPMVRCYLLGYFDHLEPEAKVQVTNNYQGRLDFFIDNVAVEFTVRSKNKGANNLKAENNVREIKKLMKHPNHSLMILFDFKKGVTEREVEKILKEYRNIPSLGRGNPHRYPFTVVYFYQDEDGDLCYYPRRIRVKRRPVSLSEDKDIIEKINVINHKNLTAREYDNGELIHDYPVEVRIKDNELTVEYQDDEGNYYQYKGEKKKRNIYELISTESSNDKATVSLFIDEDDHTLTIEGILIEGGSKKEWIIEEK
;
A
#
# COMPACT_ATOMS: atom_id res chain seq x y z
N MET A 1 -18.99 -3.89 11.35
CA MET A 1 -17.79 -3.73 10.52
C MET A 1 -17.19 -2.37 10.74
N VAL A 2 -16.07 -2.38 11.46
CA VAL A 2 -15.22 -1.22 11.71
C VAL A 2 -14.42 -0.90 10.44
N SER A 3 -14.34 0.38 10.08
CA SER A 3 -13.51 0.81 8.94
C SER A 3 -12.04 1.03 9.34
N GLN A 4 -11.11 1.00 8.38
CA GLN A 4 -9.71 1.40 8.65
C GLN A 4 -9.63 2.80 9.24
N GLN A 5 -10.45 3.72 8.74
CA GLN A 5 -10.47 5.10 9.19
C GLN A 5 -10.86 5.20 10.68
N ASN A 6 -11.83 4.42 11.15
CA ASN A 6 -12.19 4.40 12.57
C ASN A 6 -11.04 3.89 13.45
N VAL A 7 -10.30 2.88 13.00
CA VAL A 7 -9.11 2.38 13.71
C VAL A 7 -8.02 3.46 13.73
N ILE A 8 -7.75 4.11 12.60
CA ILE A 8 -6.77 5.19 12.49
C ILE A 8 -7.11 6.33 13.45
N GLU A 9 -8.37 6.76 13.49
CA GLU A 9 -8.84 7.80 14.42
C GLU A 9 -8.68 7.39 15.88
N ALA A 10 -8.97 6.13 16.23
CA ALA A 10 -8.77 5.63 17.57
C ALA A 10 -7.29 5.67 17.98
N PHE A 11 -6.39 5.24 17.09
CA PHE A 11 -4.95 5.34 17.32
C PHE A 11 -4.45 6.79 17.34
N TYR A 12 -5.01 7.68 16.52
CA TYR A 12 -4.66 9.10 16.54
C TYR A 12 -5.02 9.74 17.88
N ARG A 13 -6.22 9.48 18.40
CA ARG A 13 -6.66 9.92 19.73
C ARG A 13 -5.73 9.40 20.83
N LEU A 14 -5.31 8.13 20.73
CA LEU A 14 -4.35 7.55 21.68
C LEU A 14 -2.97 8.21 21.60
N TYR A 15 -2.48 8.45 20.38
CA TYR A 15 -1.23 9.17 20.15
C TYR A 15 -1.27 10.58 20.75
N GLN A 16 -2.37 11.32 20.52
CA GLN A 16 -2.59 12.64 21.13
C GLN A 16 -2.60 12.57 22.67
N ALA A 17 -3.28 11.57 23.25
CA ALA A 17 -3.30 11.38 24.70
C ALA A 17 -1.89 11.17 25.27
N TYR A 18 -1.03 10.40 24.59
CA TYR A 18 0.36 10.19 24.99
C TYR A 18 1.25 11.45 24.92
N HIS A 19 0.80 12.51 24.27
CA HIS A 19 1.46 13.83 24.23
C HIS A 19 0.76 14.87 25.13
N HIS A 20 -0.43 14.57 25.65
CA HIS A 20 -1.21 15.51 26.44
C HIS A 20 -0.65 15.67 27.87
N ARG A 21 -0.07 16.83 28.17
CA ARG A 21 0.67 17.10 29.42
C ARG A 21 -0.09 16.77 30.70
N HIS A 22 -1.39 17.07 30.76
CA HIS A 22 -2.21 16.79 31.95
C HIS A 22 -2.51 15.31 32.14
N PHE A 23 -2.60 14.55 31.04
CA PHE A 23 -2.84 13.11 31.09
C PHE A 23 -1.56 12.36 31.44
N THR A 24 -0.44 12.77 30.85
CA THR A 24 0.83 12.10 31.05
C THR A 24 1.39 12.35 32.44
N LYS A 25 1.43 13.58 32.94
CA LYS A 25 1.93 14.00 34.28
C LYS A 25 3.20 13.26 34.78
N THR A 26 3.08 12.03 35.27
CA THR A 26 4.18 11.16 35.77
C THR A 26 4.51 9.98 34.86
N LEU A 27 3.69 9.70 33.85
CA LEU A 27 3.82 8.59 32.91
C LEU A 27 4.55 9.04 31.64
N ASN A 28 5.73 8.48 31.41
CA ASN A 28 6.57 8.78 30.25
C ASN A 28 6.24 7.88 29.04
N PHE A 29 5.01 7.92 28.53
CA PHE A 29 4.59 7.06 27.41
C PHE A 29 5.49 7.17 26.19
N THR A 30 5.95 8.37 25.87
CA THR A 30 6.85 8.63 24.73
C THR A 30 8.22 7.96 24.85
N GLN A 31 8.60 7.51 26.06
CA GLN A 31 9.86 6.81 26.30
C GLN A 31 9.69 5.29 26.33
N LYS A 32 8.45 4.79 26.36
CA LYS A 32 8.15 3.37 26.46
C LYS A 32 8.45 2.62 25.17
N THR A 33 8.80 1.36 25.32
CA THR A 33 8.91 0.39 24.24
C THR A 33 7.52 -0.07 23.78
N GLU A 34 7.47 -0.71 22.62
CA GLU A 34 6.26 -1.36 22.10
C GLU A 34 5.66 -2.33 23.12
N GLN A 35 6.47 -3.23 23.70
CA GLN A 35 6.03 -4.21 24.71
C GLN A 35 5.41 -3.54 25.94
N GLU A 36 5.95 -2.41 26.39
CA GLU A 36 5.39 -1.67 27.52
C GLU A 36 4.08 -0.95 27.18
N LEU A 37 3.85 -0.60 25.91
CA LEU A 37 2.66 0.11 25.45
C LEU A 37 1.52 -0.84 25.06
N LEU A 38 1.83 -2.03 24.53
CA LEU A 38 0.84 -3.00 24.03
C LEU A 38 -0.31 -3.28 25.02
N PRO A 39 -0.08 -3.50 26.34
CA PRO A 39 -1.18 -3.71 27.29
C PRO A 39 -2.12 -2.50 27.41
N MET A 40 -1.59 -1.28 27.34
CA MET A 40 -2.38 -0.06 27.47
C MET A 40 -3.14 0.25 26.19
N VAL A 41 -2.50 0.03 25.04
CA VAL A 41 -3.16 0.08 23.72
C VAL A 41 -4.32 -0.92 23.69
N ARG A 42 -4.10 -2.16 24.15
CA ARG A 42 -5.14 -3.19 24.25
C ARG A 42 -6.33 -2.73 25.10
N CYS A 43 -6.08 -2.23 26.31
CA CYS A 43 -7.15 -1.77 27.21
C CYS A 43 -7.94 -0.61 26.60
N TYR A 44 -7.24 0.35 25.98
CA TYR A 44 -7.88 1.48 25.30
C TYR A 44 -8.75 1.01 24.13
N LEU A 45 -8.21 0.18 23.23
CA LEU A 45 -8.94 -0.28 22.05
C LEU A 45 -10.16 -1.13 22.43
N LEU A 46 -10.05 -1.97 23.46
CA LEU A 46 -11.19 -2.73 23.97
C LEU A 46 -12.30 -1.81 24.47
N GLY A 47 -11.96 -0.75 25.22
CA GLY A 47 -12.95 0.24 25.67
C GLY A 47 -13.49 1.15 24.57
N TYR A 48 -12.77 1.31 23.46
CA TYR A 48 -13.19 2.14 22.33
C TYR A 48 -14.11 1.39 21.36
N PHE A 49 -13.85 0.10 21.12
CA PHE A 49 -14.55 -0.70 20.11
C PHE A 49 -15.49 -1.77 20.68
N ASP A 50 -15.50 -1.98 22.00
CA ASP A 50 -16.20 -3.06 22.73
C ASP A 50 -15.83 -4.50 22.34
N HIS A 51 -15.17 -4.68 21.19
CA HIS A 51 -14.70 -5.96 20.67
C HIS A 51 -13.27 -5.84 20.13
N LEU A 52 -12.38 -6.64 20.72
CA LEU A 52 -10.96 -6.70 20.38
C LEU A 52 -10.46 -8.12 20.63
N GLU A 53 -9.93 -8.78 19.60
CA GLU A 53 -9.17 -10.01 19.75
C GLU A 53 -7.67 -9.68 19.74
N PRO A 54 -6.98 -9.73 20.88
CA PRO A 54 -5.53 -9.53 20.95
C PRO A 54 -4.81 -10.83 20.59
N GLU A 55 -3.60 -10.71 20.03
CA GLU A 55 -2.76 -11.88 19.70
C GLU A 55 -3.46 -12.89 18.75
N ALA A 56 -4.32 -12.39 17.86
CA ALA A 56 -5.11 -13.19 16.93
C ALA A 56 -4.19 -14.03 16.04
N LYS A 57 -4.44 -15.35 15.99
CA LYS A 57 -3.58 -16.28 15.24
C LYS A 57 -3.71 -16.06 13.74
N VAL A 58 -2.58 -16.07 13.03
CA VAL A 58 -2.55 -15.96 11.57
C VAL A 58 -1.62 -17.00 10.97
N GLN A 59 -2.09 -17.73 9.97
CA GLN A 59 -1.25 -18.68 9.22
C GLN A 59 -0.44 -17.91 8.18
N VAL A 60 0.87 -17.77 8.40
CA VAL A 60 1.74 -16.97 7.51
C VAL A 60 2.31 -17.83 6.37
N THR A 61 2.72 -19.06 6.68
CA THR A 61 3.10 -20.10 5.72
C THR A 61 2.62 -21.45 6.24
N ASN A 62 2.60 -22.52 5.44
CA ASN A 62 2.15 -23.84 5.89
C ASN A 62 2.86 -24.34 7.17
N ASN A 63 4.10 -23.90 7.40
CA ASN A 63 4.93 -24.32 8.54
C ASN A 63 5.11 -23.22 9.61
N TYR A 64 4.46 -22.06 9.46
CA TYR A 64 4.61 -20.94 10.39
C TYR A 64 3.28 -20.25 10.69
N GLN A 65 2.92 -20.27 11.98
CA GLN A 65 1.83 -19.49 12.55
C GLN A 65 2.40 -18.29 13.30
N GLY A 66 1.89 -17.10 12.97
CA GLY A 66 2.16 -15.86 13.67
C GLY A 66 0.96 -15.41 14.51
N ARG A 67 1.11 -14.25 15.12
CA ARG A 67 0.04 -13.56 15.86
C ARG A 67 0.01 -12.09 15.48
N LEU A 68 -1.16 -11.58 15.12
CA LEU A 68 -1.40 -10.15 14.99
C LEU A 68 -1.48 -9.52 16.38
N ASP A 69 -1.01 -8.29 16.54
CA ASP A 69 -1.14 -7.60 17.84
C ASP A 69 -2.61 -7.43 18.21
N PHE A 70 -3.42 -6.99 17.24
CA PHE A 70 -4.84 -6.78 17.42
C PHE A 70 -5.65 -7.20 16.20
N PHE A 71 -6.85 -7.69 16.46
CA PHE A 71 -7.89 -7.90 15.48
C PHE A 71 -9.17 -7.22 15.97
N ILE A 72 -9.57 -6.13 15.29
CA ILE A 72 -10.67 -5.25 15.66
C ILE A 72 -11.80 -5.47 14.66
N ASP A 73 -12.79 -6.28 15.04
CA ASP A 73 -13.90 -6.72 14.17
C ASP A 73 -13.36 -7.41 12.90
N ASN A 74 -13.20 -6.68 11.80
CA ASN A 74 -12.69 -7.16 10.51
C ASN A 74 -11.32 -6.57 10.12
N VAL A 75 -10.66 -5.82 11.03
CA VAL A 75 -9.41 -5.10 10.78
C VAL A 75 -8.24 -5.74 11.54
N ALA A 76 -7.26 -6.26 10.80
CA ALA A 76 -5.98 -6.74 11.35
C ALA A 76 -5.02 -5.59 11.61
N VAL A 77 -4.34 -5.58 12.76
CA VAL A 77 -3.44 -4.50 13.15
C VAL A 77 -2.14 -5.05 13.73
N GLU A 78 -1.02 -4.49 13.25
CA GLU A 78 0.31 -4.58 13.84
C GLU A 78 0.72 -3.19 14.34
N PHE A 79 1.46 -3.14 15.44
CA PHE A 79 1.80 -1.91 16.14
C PHE A 79 3.30 -1.84 16.43
N THR A 80 3.93 -0.75 16.02
CA THR A 80 5.36 -0.53 16.25
C THR A 80 5.64 0.87 16.73
N VAL A 81 6.61 0.99 17.65
CA VAL A 81 6.92 2.23 18.35
C VAL A 81 8.40 2.57 18.25
N ARG A 82 8.73 3.81 17.86
CA ARG A 82 10.04 4.42 18.13
C ARG A 82 9.91 5.31 19.35
N SER A 83 10.56 4.91 20.44
CA SER A 83 10.62 5.74 21.64
C SER A 83 11.48 6.97 21.43
N LYS A 84 11.16 8.05 22.14
CA LYS A 84 11.80 9.37 22.02
C LYS A 84 13.32 9.35 22.12
N ASN A 85 13.87 8.44 22.93
CA ASN A 85 15.30 8.37 23.22
C ASN A 85 16.05 7.34 22.36
N LYS A 86 15.35 6.63 21.46
CA LYS A 86 15.96 5.58 20.65
C LYS A 86 16.56 6.20 19.37
N GLY A 87 17.89 6.17 19.27
CA GLY A 87 18.60 6.67 18.08
C GLY A 87 18.40 5.79 16.84
N ALA A 88 18.17 4.49 17.02
CA ALA A 88 17.89 3.57 15.92
C ALA A 88 16.42 3.66 15.48
N ASN A 89 16.18 3.86 14.18
CA ASN A 89 14.84 3.91 13.63
C ASN A 89 14.29 2.50 13.36
N ASN A 90 13.59 1.92 14.34
CA ASN A 90 12.92 0.63 14.19
C ASN A 90 11.60 0.69 13.41
N LEU A 91 11.14 1.88 12.99
CA LEU A 91 9.95 2.03 12.14
C LEU A 91 10.23 1.74 10.67
N LYS A 92 11.49 1.53 10.29
CA LYS A 92 11.86 1.15 8.93
C LYS A 92 11.26 -0.19 8.53
N ALA A 93 10.96 -0.32 7.24
CA ALA A 93 10.39 -1.53 6.64
C ALA A 93 11.21 -2.80 6.92
N GLU A 94 12.54 -2.71 6.89
CA GLU A 94 13.46 -3.84 7.13
C GLU A 94 13.31 -4.48 8.51
N ASN A 95 12.89 -3.70 9.51
CA ASN A 95 12.69 -4.17 10.89
C ASN A 95 11.30 -4.77 11.12
N ASN A 96 10.37 -4.58 10.19
CA ASN A 96 8.95 -4.95 10.33
C ASN A 96 8.50 -5.98 9.29
N VAL A 97 9.45 -6.71 8.68
CA VAL A 97 9.17 -7.65 7.58
C VAL A 97 8.25 -8.80 8.03
N ARG A 98 8.34 -9.23 9.29
CA ARG A 98 7.51 -10.34 9.80
C ARG A 98 6.07 -9.89 10.02
N GLU A 99 5.91 -8.70 10.56
CA GLU A 99 4.65 -8.01 10.83
C GLU A 99 3.89 -7.77 9.54
N ILE A 100 4.59 -7.27 8.52
CA ILE A 100 4.03 -7.07 7.18
C ILE A 100 3.59 -8.39 6.56
N LYS A 101 4.37 -9.48 6.71
CA LYS A 101 3.96 -10.81 6.22
C LYS A 101 2.69 -11.32 6.90
N LYS A 102 2.45 -10.98 8.17
CA LYS A 102 1.22 -11.31 8.89
C LYS A 102 0.04 -10.52 8.30
N LEU A 103 0.18 -9.19 8.16
CA LEU A 103 -0.86 -8.31 7.60
C LEU A 103 -1.28 -8.71 6.18
N MET A 104 -0.30 -9.07 5.34
CA MET A 104 -0.56 -9.50 3.97
C MET A 104 -1.41 -10.77 3.87
N LYS A 105 -1.57 -11.56 4.93
CA LYS A 105 -2.45 -12.75 4.92
C LYS A 105 -3.90 -12.45 5.20
N HIS A 106 -4.22 -11.23 5.58
CA HIS A 106 -5.56 -10.85 5.94
C HIS A 106 -6.34 -10.28 4.73
N PRO A 107 -7.40 -10.95 4.23
CA PRO A 107 -8.12 -10.55 3.01
C PRO A 107 -8.77 -9.18 3.07
N ASN A 108 -9.13 -8.76 4.29
CA ASN A 108 -9.87 -7.53 4.50
C ASN A 108 -8.91 -6.38 4.78
N HIS A 109 -9.28 -5.54 5.73
CA HIS A 109 -8.51 -4.38 6.12
C HIS A 109 -7.36 -4.79 7.03
N SER A 110 -6.15 -4.35 6.69
CA SER A 110 -4.96 -4.58 7.50
C SER A 110 -4.15 -3.28 7.67
N LEU A 111 -3.68 -3.02 8.89
CA LEU A 111 -3.03 -1.78 9.29
C LEU A 111 -1.69 -2.06 9.99
N MET A 112 -0.66 -1.36 9.55
CA MET A 112 0.61 -1.22 10.27
C MET A 112 0.63 0.17 10.92
N ILE A 113 0.53 0.22 12.24
CA ILE A 113 0.53 1.47 13.00
C ILE A 113 1.95 1.76 13.46
N LEU A 114 2.51 2.90 13.06
CA LEU A 114 3.85 3.34 13.42
C LEU A 114 3.75 4.57 14.32
N PHE A 115 4.04 4.42 15.62
CA PHE A 115 4.13 5.53 16.55
C PHE A 115 5.56 6.03 16.64
N ASP A 116 5.78 7.27 16.25
CA ASP A 116 7.07 7.92 16.30
C ASP A 116 7.10 8.99 17.39
N PHE A 117 7.82 8.73 18.47
CA PHE A 117 8.00 9.70 19.55
C PHE A 117 9.26 10.55 19.41
N LYS A 118 9.98 10.47 18.28
CA LYS A 118 11.00 11.48 17.93
C LYS A 118 10.28 12.82 17.73
N LYS A 119 10.91 13.90 18.18
CA LYS A 119 10.45 15.27 17.94
C LYS A 119 11.03 15.82 16.65
N GLY A 120 10.33 16.75 15.99
CA GLY A 120 10.84 17.43 14.81
C GLY A 120 11.06 16.46 13.66
N VAL A 121 10.07 15.58 13.41
CA VAL A 121 10.12 14.66 12.28
C VAL A 121 9.70 15.42 11.04
N THR A 122 10.58 15.44 10.03
CA THR A 122 10.27 16.12 8.76
C THR A 122 9.36 15.27 7.88
N GLU A 123 8.52 15.90 7.07
CA GLU A 123 7.69 15.17 6.08
C GLU A 123 8.55 14.30 5.14
N ARG A 124 9.73 14.80 4.76
CA ARG A 124 10.69 14.06 3.94
C ARG A 124 11.17 12.77 4.61
N GLU A 125 11.38 12.78 5.92
CA GLU A 125 11.71 11.56 6.68
C GLU A 125 10.54 10.56 6.67
N VAL A 126 9.32 11.03 6.91
CA VAL A 126 8.09 10.22 6.88
C VAL A 126 7.92 9.58 5.51
N GLU A 127 7.97 10.37 4.43
CA GLU A 127 7.88 9.87 3.07
C GLU A 127 8.94 8.81 2.75
N LYS A 128 10.18 9.05 3.16
CA LYS A 128 11.29 8.13 2.91
C LYS A 128 11.01 6.78 3.55
N ILE A 129 10.58 6.76 4.81
CA ILE A 129 10.25 5.52 5.53
C ILE A 129 9.07 4.82 4.85
N LEU A 130 7.99 5.54 4.55
CA LEU A 130 6.83 4.97 3.89
C LEU A 130 7.14 4.41 2.49
N LYS A 131 8.07 5.02 1.75
CA LYS A 131 8.59 4.49 0.46
C LYS A 131 9.33 3.16 0.64
N GLU A 132 10.00 2.92 1.77
CA GLU A 132 10.68 1.64 2.06
C GLU A 132 9.67 0.48 2.15
N TYR A 133 8.49 0.70 2.73
CA TYR A 133 7.45 -0.34 2.85
C TYR A 133 6.95 -0.84 1.49
N ARG A 134 6.97 0.01 0.45
CA ARG A 134 6.65 -0.40 -0.95
C ARG A 134 7.72 -1.28 -1.59
N ASN A 135 8.95 -1.24 -1.08
CA ASN A 135 10.11 -1.85 -1.70
C ASN A 135 10.56 -3.16 -1.02
N ILE A 136 9.76 -3.69 -0.09
CA ILE A 136 10.10 -4.95 0.58
C ILE A 136 10.13 -6.09 -0.45
N PRO A 137 11.29 -6.75 -0.66
CA PRO A 137 11.48 -7.73 -1.74
C PRO A 137 10.58 -8.96 -1.60
N SER A 138 10.02 -9.21 -0.41
CA SER A 138 9.11 -10.32 -0.15
C SER A 138 7.66 -9.98 -0.41
N LEU A 139 7.32 -8.92 -1.15
CA LEU A 139 5.94 -8.55 -1.50
C LEU A 139 5.34 -9.35 -2.66
N GLY A 140 5.93 -10.45 -3.15
CA GLY A 140 5.19 -11.34 -4.05
C GLY A 140 6.06 -11.95 -5.14
N ARG A 141 6.27 -13.25 -5.01
CA ARG A 141 6.41 -14.13 -6.17
C ARG A 141 5.42 -15.26 -5.92
N GLY A 142 4.36 -15.33 -6.74
CA GLY A 142 3.40 -16.45 -6.84
C GLY A 142 2.72 -16.87 -5.53
N ASN A 143 1.97 -15.99 -4.85
CA ASN A 143 1.06 -16.45 -3.79
C ASN A 143 -0.25 -15.64 -3.83
N PRO A 144 -1.41 -16.29 -4.08
CA PRO A 144 -2.70 -15.61 -4.31
C PRO A 144 -3.24 -14.95 -3.06
N HIS A 145 -2.87 -15.49 -1.89
CA HIS A 145 -3.39 -15.03 -0.61
C HIS A 145 -2.49 -13.96 -0.03
N ARG A 146 -2.25 -12.90 -0.79
CA ARG A 146 -1.50 -11.72 -0.33
C ARG A 146 -2.23 -10.43 -0.64
N TYR A 147 -2.69 -9.78 0.41
CA TYR A 147 -3.59 -8.65 0.35
C TYR A 147 -2.86 -7.34 0.66
N PRO A 148 -3.32 -6.21 0.08
CA PRO A 148 -2.77 -4.90 0.40
C PRO A 148 -2.97 -4.58 1.89
N PHE A 149 -2.07 -3.77 2.43
CA PHE A 149 -2.15 -3.26 3.80
C PHE A 149 -1.88 -1.76 3.81
N THR A 150 -2.31 -1.07 4.86
CA THR A 150 -2.10 0.37 5.01
C THR A 150 -1.09 0.61 6.13
N VAL A 151 -0.05 1.39 5.86
CA VAL A 151 0.90 1.84 6.89
C VAL A 151 0.51 3.24 7.31
N VAL A 152 0.40 3.49 8.61
CA VAL A 152 0.02 4.80 9.15
C VAL A 152 1.09 5.29 10.09
N TYR A 153 1.71 6.41 9.71
CA TYR A 153 2.84 6.98 10.44
C TYR A 153 2.36 8.15 11.29
N PHE A 154 2.39 8.00 12.61
CA PHE A 154 2.04 9.04 13.59
C PHE A 154 3.30 9.71 14.12
N TYR A 155 3.37 11.04 14.04
CA TYR A 155 4.58 11.79 14.37
C TYR A 155 4.29 13.18 14.94
N GLN A 156 5.31 13.77 15.57
CA GLN A 156 5.34 15.19 15.88
C GLN A 156 6.27 15.89 14.89
N ASP A 157 5.75 16.88 14.17
CA ASP A 157 6.53 17.64 13.19
C ASP A 157 7.48 18.67 13.84
N GLU A 158 8.08 19.51 13.00
CA GLU A 158 9.06 20.53 13.41
C GLU A 158 8.43 21.68 14.20
N ASP A 159 7.16 22.00 13.92
CA ASP A 159 6.39 23.02 14.62
C ASP A 159 5.81 22.49 15.95
N GLY A 160 5.82 21.17 16.12
CA GLY A 160 5.36 20.48 17.31
C GLY A 160 3.92 19.98 17.20
N ASP A 161 3.32 20.08 16.02
CA ASP A 161 1.98 19.57 15.74
C ASP A 161 2.02 18.04 15.61
N LEU A 162 0.91 17.41 16.04
CA LEU A 162 0.78 15.95 16.02
C LEU A 162 0.07 15.55 14.73
N CYS A 163 0.80 14.89 13.87
CA CYS A 163 0.39 14.58 12.50
C CYS A 163 0.31 13.07 12.31
N TYR A 164 -0.42 12.64 11.28
CA TYR A 164 -0.34 11.28 10.79
C TYR A 164 -0.42 11.23 9.26
N TYR A 165 0.26 10.26 8.66
CA TYR A 165 0.22 10.03 7.22
C TYR A 165 -0.11 8.56 6.93
N PRO A 166 -1.29 8.26 6.35
CA PRO A 166 -1.62 6.93 5.88
C PRO A 166 -1.06 6.69 4.47
N ARG A 167 -0.48 5.51 4.24
CA ARG A 167 -0.06 5.06 2.91
C ARG A 167 -0.50 3.63 2.66
N ARG A 168 -1.34 3.44 1.65
CA ARG A 168 -1.71 2.11 1.19
C ARG A 168 -0.52 1.47 0.46
N ILE A 169 -0.10 0.31 0.95
CA ILE A 169 0.96 -0.51 0.37
C ILE A 169 0.31 -1.65 -0.40
N ARG A 170 0.41 -1.58 -1.73
CA ARG A 170 0.04 -2.68 -2.61
C ARG A 170 1.15 -3.73 -2.61
N VAL A 171 0.74 -4.99 -2.60
CA VAL A 171 1.62 -6.15 -2.65
C VAL A 171 1.95 -6.41 -4.12
N LYS A 172 3.24 -6.33 -4.50
CA LYS A 172 3.65 -6.48 -5.90
C LYS A 172 3.39 -7.90 -6.39
N ARG A 173 2.48 -8.04 -7.36
CA ARG A 173 2.34 -9.22 -8.21
C ARG A 173 3.63 -9.46 -9.01
N ARG A 174 3.81 -10.66 -9.59
CA ARG A 174 5.04 -10.99 -10.35
C ARG A 174 5.12 -10.03 -11.55
N PRO A 175 6.21 -9.26 -11.73
CA PRO A 175 6.39 -8.49 -12.95
C PRO A 175 6.59 -9.43 -14.12
N VAL A 176 5.93 -9.14 -15.24
CA VAL A 176 5.94 -10.00 -16.42
C VAL A 176 6.51 -9.27 -17.61
N SER A 177 7.31 -10.00 -18.37
CA SER A 177 7.89 -9.61 -19.63
C SER A 177 7.12 -10.26 -20.77
N LEU A 178 6.52 -9.46 -21.66
CA LEU A 178 5.82 -9.99 -22.83
C LEU A 178 6.68 -10.91 -23.70
N SER A 179 7.99 -10.66 -23.73
CA SER A 179 8.92 -11.45 -24.53
C SER A 179 9.46 -12.70 -23.82
N GLU A 180 9.57 -12.67 -22.49
CA GLU A 180 10.25 -13.73 -21.71
C GLU A 180 9.26 -14.66 -21.01
N ASP A 181 8.02 -14.24 -20.81
CA ASP A 181 6.98 -14.97 -20.09
C ASP A 181 5.78 -15.31 -21.00
N LYS A 182 6.01 -15.47 -22.32
CA LYS A 182 4.96 -15.74 -23.33
C LYS A 182 4.03 -16.89 -22.95
N ASP A 183 4.60 -18.00 -22.48
CA ASP A 183 3.83 -19.19 -22.09
C ASP A 183 2.82 -18.91 -20.97
N ILE A 184 3.11 -17.96 -20.07
CA ILE A 184 2.21 -17.57 -18.97
C ILE A 184 1.11 -16.65 -19.51
N ILE A 185 1.48 -15.68 -20.35
CA ILE A 185 0.56 -14.73 -20.97
C ILE A 185 -0.45 -15.43 -21.90
N GLU A 186 0.01 -16.40 -22.68
CA GLU A 186 -0.83 -17.19 -23.58
C GLU A 186 -1.81 -18.08 -22.79
N LYS A 187 -1.38 -18.70 -21.69
CA LYS A 187 -2.25 -19.51 -20.82
C LYS A 187 -3.35 -18.71 -20.14
N ILE A 188 -3.07 -17.46 -19.79
CA ILE A 188 -3.99 -16.57 -19.08
C ILE A 188 -4.93 -15.84 -20.07
N ASN A 189 -4.78 -16.07 -21.38
CA ASN A 189 -5.60 -15.48 -22.45
C ASN A 189 -5.58 -13.94 -22.46
N VAL A 190 -4.43 -13.36 -22.09
CA VAL A 190 -4.26 -11.91 -21.86
C VAL A 190 -4.16 -11.10 -23.16
N ILE A 191 -4.23 -11.76 -24.31
CA ILE A 191 -4.02 -11.17 -25.63
C ILE A 191 -5.07 -10.07 -25.93
N ASN A 192 -6.23 -10.11 -25.26
CA ASN A 192 -7.24 -9.06 -25.31
C ASN A 192 -8.10 -9.04 -24.03
N HIS A 193 -7.75 -8.20 -23.05
CA HIS A 193 -8.54 -8.01 -21.83
C HIS A 193 -9.53 -6.86 -21.96
N LYS A 194 -10.80 -7.19 -21.74
CA LYS A 194 -11.91 -6.26 -21.65
C LYS A 194 -12.36 -6.14 -20.19
N ASN A 195 -13.11 -5.10 -19.86
CA ASN A 195 -13.62 -4.81 -18.51
C ASN A 195 -12.55 -4.42 -17.49
N LEU A 196 -11.42 -3.89 -17.94
CA LEU A 196 -10.44 -3.28 -17.04
C LEU A 196 -10.87 -1.85 -16.70
N THR A 197 -10.43 -1.37 -15.56
CA THR A 197 -10.60 0.03 -15.14
C THR A 197 -9.22 0.65 -14.96
N ALA A 198 -8.95 1.72 -15.69
CA ALA A 198 -7.83 2.60 -15.40
C ALA A 198 -8.21 3.56 -14.27
N ARG A 199 -7.28 3.79 -13.35
CA ARG A 199 -7.39 4.73 -12.24
C ARG A 199 -6.18 5.63 -12.25
N GLU A 200 -6.43 6.92 -12.27
CA GLU A 200 -5.42 7.97 -12.20
C GLU A 200 -5.36 8.53 -10.79
N TYR A 201 -4.13 8.70 -10.28
CA TYR A 201 -3.90 9.31 -8.98
C TYR A 201 -2.93 10.47 -9.08
N ASP A 202 -3.23 11.53 -8.34
CA ASP A 202 -2.30 12.62 -8.07
C ASP A 202 -1.98 12.63 -6.57
N ASN A 203 -0.69 12.51 -6.22
CA ASN A 203 -0.21 12.41 -4.84
C ASN A 203 -0.95 11.40 -3.94
N GLY A 204 -1.52 10.34 -4.54
CA GLY A 204 -2.25 9.27 -3.85
C GLY A 204 -3.76 9.47 -3.75
N GLU A 205 -4.28 10.61 -4.18
CA GLU A 205 -5.73 10.86 -4.31
C GLU A 205 -6.22 10.40 -5.68
N LEU A 206 -7.35 9.68 -5.71
CA LEU A 206 -7.98 9.25 -6.95
C LEU A 206 -8.57 10.49 -7.65
N ILE A 207 -8.11 10.79 -8.85
CA ILE A 207 -8.59 11.93 -9.64
C ILE A 207 -9.57 11.51 -10.73
N HIS A 208 -9.39 10.32 -11.31
CA HIS A 208 -10.24 9.84 -12.39
C HIS A 208 -10.19 8.32 -12.50
N ASP A 209 -11.29 7.70 -12.92
CA ASP A 209 -11.34 6.30 -13.31
C ASP A 209 -12.23 6.08 -14.54
N TYR A 210 -11.80 5.19 -15.42
CA TYR A 210 -12.48 4.96 -16.70
C TYR A 210 -12.24 3.53 -17.21
N PRO A 211 -13.19 2.97 -17.97
CA PRO A 211 -13.06 1.64 -18.54
C PRO A 211 -11.99 1.64 -19.65
N VAL A 212 -11.19 0.58 -19.68
CA VAL A 212 -10.14 0.40 -20.71
C VAL A 212 -10.14 -1.02 -21.28
N GLU A 213 -9.67 -1.13 -22.52
CA GLU A 213 -9.30 -2.39 -23.17
C GLU A 213 -7.78 -2.45 -23.32
N VAL A 214 -7.19 -3.57 -22.93
CA VAL A 214 -5.76 -3.82 -23.08
C VAL A 214 -5.55 -4.89 -24.12
N ARG A 215 -4.76 -4.57 -25.16
CA ARG A 215 -4.35 -5.52 -26.18
C ARG A 215 -2.85 -5.73 -26.13
N ILE A 216 -2.46 -6.99 -26.21
CA ILE A 216 -1.07 -7.42 -26.17
C ILE A 216 -0.79 -8.23 -27.42
N LYS A 217 0.07 -7.71 -28.29
CA LYS A 217 0.45 -8.39 -29.53
C LYS A 217 1.97 -8.38 -29.66
N ASP A 218 2.57 -9.57 -29.70
CA ASP A 218 4.02 -9.75 -29.74
C ASP A 218 4.74 -9.06 -28.56
N ASN A 219 5.36 -7.90 -28.80
CA ASN A 219 6.04 -7.09 -27.77
C ASN A 219 5.40 -5.70 -27.59
N GLU A 220 4.26 -5.49 -28.23
CA GLU A 220 3.53 -4.24 -28.26
C GLU A 220 2.38 -4.28 -27.26
N LEU A 221 2.34 -3.28 -26.40
CA LEU A 221 1.24 -3.06 -25.46
C LEU A 221 0.39 -1.90 -25.98
N THR A 222 -0.91 -2.14 -26.07
CA THR A 222 -1.91 -1.13 -26.42
C THR A 222 -2.92 -1.02 -25.29
N VAL A 223 -3.14 0.21 -24.81
CA VAL A 223 -4.22 0.56 -23.89
C VAL A 223 -5.17 1.49 -24.63
N GLU A 224 -6.44 1.11 -24.71
CA GLU A 224 -7.48 1.86 -25.41
C GLU A 224 -8.60 2.20 -24.42
N TYR A 225 -9.11 3.42 -24.48
CA TYR A 225 -10.22 3.87 -23.63
C TYR A 225 -11.15 4.80 -24.39
N GLN A 226 -12.36 4.95 -23.86
CA GLN A 226 -13.37 5.85 -24.38
C GLN A 226 -13.67 6.91 -23.32
N ASP A 227 -13.66 8.18 -23.70
CA ASP A 227 -14.05 9.26 -22.80
C ASP A 227 -15.59 9.33 -22.64
N ASP A 228 -16.04 10.25 -21.79
CA ASP A 228 -17.46 10.48 -21.53
C ASP A 228 -18.25 11.00 -22.76
N GLU A 229 -17.54 11.55 -23.76
CA GLU A 229 -18.11 12.06 -25.01
C GLU A 229 -18.19 10.96 -26.09
N GLY A 230 -17.62 9.79 -25.83
CA GLY A 230 -17.58 8.66 -26.75
C GLY A 230 -16.37 8.65 -27.70
N ASN A 231 -15.40 9.55 -27.53
CA ASN A 231 -14.17 9.58 -28.30
C ASN A 231 -13.21 8.48 -27.83
N TYR A 232 -12.51 7.87 -28.77
CA TYR A 232 -11.55 6.81 -28.48
C TYR A 232 -10.13 7.35 -28.41
N TYR A 233 -9.41 6.94 -27.37
CA TYR A 233 -8.01 7.28 -27.16
C TYR A 233 -7.19 6.02 -27.04
N GLN A 234 -5.96 6.07 -27.56
CA GLN A 234 -5.07 4.92 -27.54
C GLN A 234 -3.64 5.30 -27.17
N TYR A 235 -3.09 4.57 -26.20
CA TYR A 235 -1.68 4.56 -25.84
C TYR A 235 -1.03 3.29 -26.36
N LYS A 236 0.04 3.45 -27.13
CA LYS A 236 0.68 2.34 -27.83
C LYS A 236 2.19 2.40 -27.70
N GLY A 237 2.82 1.25 -27.46
CA GLY A 237 4.28 1.19 -27.51
C GLY A 237 4.89 -0.14 -27.12
N GLU A 238 6.22 -0.13 -27.02
CA GLU A 238 7.04 -1.34 -26.95
C GLU A 238 7.85 -1.43 -25.65
N LYS A 239 8.38 -2.62 -25.41
CA LYS A 239 9.25 -2.93 -24.28
C LYS A 239 10.54 -2.12 -24.34
N LYS A 240 10.80 -1.31 -23.31
CA LYS A 240 12.06 -0.56 -23.12
C LYS A 240 13.05 -1.32 -22.25
N LYS A 241 12.56 -2.02 -21.22
CA LYS A 241 13.35 -2.85 -20.28
C LYS A 241 12.55 -4.09 -19.89
N ARG A 242 13.19 -5.04 -19.17
CA ARG A 242 12.67 -6.38 -18.83
C ARG A 242 11.15 -6.44 -18.56
N ASN A 243 10.60 -5.46 -17.87
CA ASN A 243 9.18 -5.36 -17.53
C ASN A 243 8.60 -3.94 -17.70
N ILE A 244 9.27 -3.06 -18.45
CA ILE A 244 8.89 -1.64 -18.58
C ILE A 244 8.59 -1.33 -20.04
N TYR A 245 7.45 -0.71 -20.27
CA TYR A 245 6.91 -0.33 -21.57
C TYR A 245 6.77 1.18 -21.62
N GLU A 246 7.16 1.76 -22.73
CA GLU A 246 6.94 3.17 -23.01
C GLU A 246 5.83 3.26 -24.05
N LEU A 247 4.68 3.82 -23.65
CA LEU A 247 3.52 4.01 -24.50
C LEU A 247 3.44 5.48 -24.89
N ILE A 248 3.05 5.74 -26.13
CA ILE A 248 2.86 7.07 -26.69
C ILE A 248 1.40 7.18 -27.09
N SER A 249 0.76 8.31 -26.76
CA SER A 249 -0.60 8.60 -27.22
C SER A 249 -0.61 8.73 -28.74
N THR A 250 -1.62 8.13 -29.36
CA THR A 250 -1.90 8.25 -30.80
C THR A 250 -2.35 9.66 -31.19
N GLU A 251 -2.94 10.40 -30.25
CA GLU A 251 -3.42 11.78 -30.46
C GLU A 251 -2.32 12.82 -30.26
N SER A 252 -1.32 12.51 -29.44
CA SER A 252 -0.29 13.47 -29.02
C SER A 252 1.01 12.77 -28.67
N SER A 253 2.06 13.03 -29.45
CA SER A 253 3.40 12.49 -29.18
C SER A 253 4.03 12.98 -27.87
N ASN A 254 3.45 14.03 -27.27
CA ASN A 254 3.88 14.58 -25.99
C ASN A 254 3.31 13.81 -24.81
N ASP A 255 2.16 13.16 -24.99
CA ASP A 255 1.51 12.39 -23.94
C ASP A 255 2.02 10.95 -23.97
N LYS A 256 2.56 10.52 -22.83
CA LYS A 256 3.31 9.27 -22.72
C LYS A 256 2.98 8.56 -21.43
N ALA A 257 3.02 7.23 -21.46
CA ALA A 257 2.98 6.42 -20.26
C ALA A 257 4.23 5.56 -20.15
N THR A 258 4.81 5.47 -18.96
CA THR A 258 5.83 4.47 -18.64
C THR A 258 5.23 3.47 -17.67
N VAL A 259 4.96 2.26 -18.14
CA VAL A 259 4.19 1.26 -17.40
C VAL A 259 4.94 -0.05 -17.23
N SER A 260 4.53 -0.84 -16.25
CA SER A 260 4.98 -2.20 -16.00
C SER A 260 3.78 -3.13 -15.91
N LEU A 261 3.91 -4.33 -16.46
CA LEU A 261 2.88 -5.36 -16.37
C LEU A 261 3.18 -6.30 -15.21
N PHE A 262 2.12 -6.71 -14.54
CA PHE A 262 2.14 -7.66 -13.45
C PHE A 262 1.03 -8.67 -13.65
N ILE A 263 1.32 -9.94 -13.36
CA ILE A 263 0.35 -11.01 -13.44
C ILE A 263 0.16 -11.63 -12.06
N ASP A 264 -1.09 -11.90 -11.75
CA ASP A 264 -1.48 -12.86 -10.73
C ASP A 264 -1.62 -14.24 -11.40
N GLU A 265 -0.68 -15.15 -11.12
CA GLU A 265 -0.67 -16.48 -11.75
C GLU A 265 -1.84 -17.35 -11.28
N ASP A 266 -2.40 -17.04 -10.11
CA ASP A 266 -3.45 -17.81 -9.46
C ASP A 266 -4.86 -17.28 -9.79
N ASP A 267 -5.04 -15.96 -9.77
CA ASP A 267 -6.30 -15.33 -10.18
C ASP A 267 -6.38 -15.12 -11.69
N HIS A 268 -5.31 -15.40 -12.43
CA HIS A 268 -5.21 -15.20 -13.87
C HIS A 268 -5.51 -13.74 -14.28
N THR A 269 -5.17 -12.77 -13.44
CA THR A 269 -5.45 -11.35 -13.68
C THR A 269 -4.20 -10.56 -14.07
N LEU A 270 -4.38 -9.63 -15.00
CA LEU A 270 -3.36 -8.66 -15.40
C LEU A 270 -3.54 -7.34 -14.63
N THR A 271 -2.45 -6.80 -14.11
CA THR A 271 -2.38 -5.44 -13.59
C THR A 271 -1.30 -4.67 -14.33
N ILE A 272 -1.61 -3.45 -14.78
CA ILE A 272 -0.64 -2.53 -15.36
C ILE A 272 -0.48 -1.35 -14.39
N GLU A 273 0.76 -1.04 -14.01
CA GLU A 273 1.03 0.13 -13.17
C GLU A 273 2.12 0.99 -13.80
N GLY A 274 1.98 2.31 -13.71
CA GLY A 274 2.96 3.21 -14.26
C GLY A 274 2.74 4.67 -13.94
N ILE A 275 3.41 5.48 -14.73
CA ILE A 275 3.28 6.92 -14.72
C ILE A 275 2.69 7.34 -16.07
N LEU A 276 1.61 8.11 -16.03
CA LEU A 276 1.03 8.79 -17.18
C LEU A 276 1.48 10.26 -17.16
N ILE A 277 1.90 10.75 -18.31
CA ILE A 277 2.24 12.15 -18.57
C ILE A 277 1.26 12.65 -19.62
N GLU A 278 0.38 13.56 -19.23
CA GLU A 278 -0.63 14.17 -20.10
C GLU A 278 -0.63 15.68 -19.88
N GLY A 279 -0.51 16.46 -20.97
CA GLY A 279 -0.52 17.92 -20.88
C GLY A 279 0.58 18.50 -19.98
N GLY A 280 1.67 17.75 -19.76
CA GLY A 280 2.78 18.11 -18.87
C GLY A 280 2.59 17.73 -17.40
N SER A 281 1.42 17.22 -17.02
CA SER A 281 1.13 16.74 -15.67
C SER A 281 1.50 15.28 -15.51
N LYS A 282 2.05 14.91 -14.36
CA LYS A 282 2.49 13.55 -14.04
C LYS A 282 1.51 12.90 -13.07
N LYS A 283 0.92 11.77 -13.45
CA LYS A 283 -0.08 11.03 -12.68
C LYS A 283 0.39 9.59 -12.46
N GLU A 284 0.03 8.98 -11.34
CA GLU A 284 0.12 7.52 -11.22
C GLU A 284 -1.04 6.89 -11.99
N TRP A 285 -0.76 5.84 -12.77
CA TRP A 285 -1.74 5.19 -13.64
C TRP A 285 -1.79 3.70 -13.34
N ILE A 286 -2.96 3.21 -12.98
CA ILE A 286 -3.17 1.82 -12.55
C ILE A 286 -4.34 1.24 -13.34
N ILE A 287 -4.12 0.11 -13.99
CA ILE A 287 -5.12 -0.60 -14.76
C ILE A 287 -5.28 -2.00 -14.17
N GLU A 288 -6.47 -2.33 -13.73
CA GLU A 288 -6.80 -3.62 -13.12
C GLU A 288 -8.25 -4.00 -13.41
N GLU A 289 -8.60 -5.27 -13.19
CA GLU A 289 -9.99 -5.71 -13.23
C GLU A 289 -10.80 -5.02 -12.12
N LYS A 290 -12.10 -4.82 -12.39
CA LYS A 290 -13.00 -4.10 -11.49
C LYS A 290 -13.29 -4.87 -10.20
#